data_AF-A0A6H9UTW5-F1
#
_entry.id   AF-A0A6H9UTW5-F1
#
_cell.length_a   1.000
_cell.length_b   1.000
_cell.length_c   1.000
_cell.angle_alpha   90.00
_cell.angle_beta   90.00
_cell.angle_gamma   90.00
#
_symmetry.space_group_name_H-M   'P 1'
#
loop_
_entity.id
_entity.type
_entity.pdbx_description
1 polymer ?
#
loop_
_entity_poly.entity_id
_entity_poly.type
_entity_poly.pdbx_seq_one_letter_code
_entity_poly.pdbx_strand_id
1 'polypeptide(L)'
;MHKHKPVAVGFPEGARLIRTAVARPDYQDAYAMELRPGMPRDPAAWTGILGDSFPIAAQQDGEALMKVDTAGLDAWASIVIDEKHVTLCSSVKATALRSKLYWGVVKWFHPFMARTMMTRTHRRLARAAESGA
;
A
#
# COMPACT_ATOMS: atom_id res chain seq x y z
N MET A 1 -23.08 -7.64 -8.31
CA MET A 1 -21.75 -7.41 -8.91
C MET A 1 -20.94 -6.47 -8.00
N HIS A 2 -19.96 -6.98 -7.25
CA HIS A 2 -19.21 -6.21 -6.23
C HIS A 2 -17.71 -6.01 -6.57
N LYS A 3 -17.34 -6.00 -7.86
CA LYS A 3 -15.95 -6.11 -8.37
C LYS A 3 -15.02 -4.88 -8.18
N HIS A 4 -15.31 -3.96 -7.27
CA HIS A 4 -14.54 -2.71 -7.15
C HIS A 4 -14.13 -2.36 -5.71
N LYS A 5 -14.10 -3.35 -4.82
CA LYS A 5 -13.68 -3.14 -3.43
C LYS A 5 -12.28 -3.71 -3.22
N PRO A 6 -11.43 -3.04 -2.41
CA PRO A 6 -10.23 -3.63 -1.85
C PRO A 6 -10.50 -5.02 -1.27
N VAL A 7 -9.75 -6.02 -1.72
CA VAL A 7 -9.80 -7.39 -1.18
C VAL A 7 -8.53 -7.64 -0.39
N ALA A 8 -8.65 -8.20 0.81
CA ALA A 8 -7.48 -8.61 1.58
C ALA A 8 -6.82 -9.81 0.89
N VAL A 9 -5.52 -9.74 0.68
CA VAL A 9 -4.71 -10.76 0.00
C VAL A 9 -3.44 -11.02 0.79
N GLY A 10 -2.75 -12.12 0.48
CA GLY A 10 -1.35 -12.29 0.90
C GLY A 10 -0.45 -11.34 0.11
N PHE A 11 0.80 -11.19 0.55
CA PHE A 11 1.77 -10.42 -0.23
C PHE A 11 1.96 -11.10 -1.60
N PRO A 12 1.87 -10.36 -2.72
CA PRO A 12 2.10 -10.92 -4.04
C PRO A 12 3.57 -11.33 -4.20
N GLU A 13 3.85 -12.15 -5.20
CA GLU A 13 5.21 -12.59 -5.51
C GLU A 13 6.13 -11.40 -5.85
N GLY A 14 5.58 -10.39 -6.55
CA GLY A 14 6.26 -9.14 -6.89
C GLY A 14 6.57 -8.22 -5.71
N ALA A 15 6.09 -8.49 -4.49
CA ALA A 15 6.38 -7.70 -3.29
C ALA A 15 7.78 -7.99 -2.72
N ARG A 16 8.83 -7.89 -3.53
CA ARG A 16 10.20 -8.29 -3.19
C ARG A 16 10.85 -7.32 -2.21
N LEU A 17 10.73 -6.02 -2.47
CA LEU A 17 11.33 -4.95 -1.67
C LEU A 17 10.76 -4.97 -0.25
N ILE A 18 9.43 -4.95 -0.10
CA ILE A 18 8.81 -4.88 1.23
C ILE A 18 9.03 -6.14 2.08
N ARG A 19 9.16 -7.33 1.47
CA ARG A 19 9.50 -8.56 2.20
C ARG A 19 10.87 -8.47 2.88
N THR A 20 11.79 -7.73 2.28
CA THR A 20 13.13 -7.51 2.82
C THR A 20 13.27 -6.23 3.64
N ALA A 21 12.30 -5.31 3.55
CA ALA A 21 12.37 -4.00 4.19
C ALA A 21 12.33 -4.08 5.73
N VAL A 22 11.60 -5.05 6.29
CA VAL A 22 11.46 -5.22 7.74
C VAL A 22 11.85 -6.63 8.18
N ALA A 23 12.92 -6.73 8.96
CA ALA A 23 13.31 -8.01 9.56
C ALA A 23 12.34 -8.40 10.69
N ARG A 24 11.56 -9.47 10.50
CA ARG A 24 10.56 -10.00 11.44
C ARG A 24 9.50 -8.95 11.83
N PRO A 25 8.58 -8.61 10.92
CA PRO A 25 7.53 -7.64 11.20
C PRO A 25 6.55 -8.19 12.25
N ASP A 26 6.05 -7.31 13.11
CA ASP A 26 4.99 -7.62 14.08
C ASP A 26 3.61 -7.65 13.41
N TYR A 27 3.49 -7.03 12.23
CA TYR A 27 2.27 -6.99 11.45
C TYR A 27 2.56 -6.86 9.96
N GLN A 28 1.76 -7.55 9.16
CA GLN A 28 1.71 -7.41 7.72
C GLN A 28 0.27 -7.48 7.22
N ASP A 29 -0.06 -6.66 6.24
CA ASP A 29 -1.27 -6.83 5.45
C ASP A 29 -1.09 -6.40 4.00
N ALA A 30 -1.93 -6.93 3.14
CA ALA A 30 -1.99 -6.53 1.75
C ALA A 30 -3.45 -6.46 1.28
N TYR A 31 -3.73 -5.47 0.44
CA TYR A 31 -5.03 -5.30 -0.20
C TYR A 31 -4.85 -5.08 -1.69
N ALA A 32 -5.58 -5.84 -2.50
CA ALA A 32 -5.57 -5.75 -3.95
C ALA A 32 -6.86 -5.13 -4.49
N MET A 33 -6.73 -4.43 -5.61
CA MET A 33 -7.83 -3.97 -6.45
C MET A 33 -7.52 -4.20 -7.93
N GLU A 34 -8.53 -4.59 -8.70
CA GLU A 34 -8.41 -4.68 -10.16
C GLU A 34 -8.13 -3.30 -10.76
N LEU A 35 -7.12 -3.23 -11.62
CA LEU A 35 -6.82 -2.08 -12.46
C LEU A 35 -7.88 -1.94 -13.56
N ARG A 36 -8.29 -0.71 -13.82
CA ARG A 36 -9.15 -0.39 -14.96
C ARG A 36 -8.30 -0.12 -16.20
N PRO A 37 -8.87 -0.28 -17.41
CA PRO A 37 -8.23 0.18 -18.64
C PRO A 37 -7.77 1.64 -18.51
N GLY A 38 -6.58 1.95 -19.01
CA GLY A 38 -5.99 3.30 -18.98
C GLY A 38 -5.38 3.73 -17.64
N MET A 39 -5.55 2.97 -16.55
CA MET A 39 -4.91 3.31 -15.28
C MET A 39 -3.38 3.22 -15.35
N PRO A 40 -2.67 4.08 -14.59
CA PRO A 40 -1.21 4.03 -14.52
C PRO A 40 -0.72 2.65 -14.09
N ARG A 41 0.26 2.12 -14.83
CA ARG A 41 0.96 0.88 -14.50
C ARG A 41 2.27 1.10 -13.76
N ASP A 42 2.71 2.35 -13.69
CA ASP A 42 3.86 2.75 -12.89
C ASP A 42 3.44 2.82 -11.40
N PRO A 43 4.06 2.02 -10.51
CA PRO A 43 3.73 2.02 -9.08
C PRO A 43 4.00 3.38 -8.42
N ALA A 44 4.92 4.19 -8.94
CA ALA A 44 5.19 5.54 -8.42
C ALA A 44 3.95 6.45 -8.53
N ALA A 45 3.15 6.31 -9.59
CA ALA A 45 1.93 7.09 -9.80
C ALA A 45 0.83 6.83 -8.75
N TRP A 46 0.96 5.75 -7.98
CA TRP A 46 0.00 5.35 -6.96
C TRP A 46 0.40 5.76 -5.54
N THR A 47 1.63 6.25 -5.34
CA THR A 47 2.20 6.59 -4.02
C THR A 47 1.42 7.70 -3.29
N GLY A 48 0.72 8.55 -4.03
CA GLY A 48 -0.23 9.53 -3.49
C GLY A 48 -1.38 8.92 -2.66
N ILE A 49 -1.53 7.59 -2.62
CA ILE A 49 -2.39 6.87 -1.68
C ILE A 49 -2.10 7.17 -0.22
N LEU A 50 -0.85 7.48 0.13
CA LEU A 50 -0.46 7.89 1.48
C LEU A 50 -0.31 9.42 1.61
N GLY A 51 -0.77 10.18 0.62
CA GLY A 51 -0.84 11.64 0.63
C GLY A 51 0.52 12.32 0.55
N ASP A 52 1.33 12.02 -0.48
CA ASP A 52 2.62 12.64 -0.88
C ASP A 52 3.64 12.90 0.25
N SER A 53 3.38 12.38 1.44
CA SER A 53 4.11 12.66 2.68
C SER A 53 5.26 11.68 2.90
N PHE A 54 5.28 10.60 2.13
CA PHE A 54 6.24 9.51 2.29
C PHE A 54 7.05 9.33 1.01
N PRO A 55 8.38 9.51 1.07
CA PRO A 55 9.21 9.37 -0.10
C PRO A 55 9.31 7.91 -0.55
N ILE A 56 9.48 7.71 -1.86
CA ILE A 56 9.84 6.42 -2.43
C ILE A 56 11.28 6.12 -2.01
N ALA A 57 11.47 5.04 -1.26
CA ALA A 57 12.77 4.57 -0.83
C ALA A 57 13.45 3.70 -1.89
N ALA A 58 12.66 2.92 -2.65
CA ALA A 58 13.12 2.08 -3.74
C ALA A 58 11.97 1.77 -4.71
N GLN A 59 12.29 1.52 -5.98
CA GLN A 59 11.33 1.05 -6.98
C GLN A 59 11.98 -0.01 -7.87
N GLN A 60 11.31 -1.13 -8.08
CA GLN A 60 11.82 -2.26 -8.86
C GLN A 60 10.68 -3.15 -9.38
N ASP A 61 10.75 -3.62 -10.62
CA ASP A 61 9.88 -4.69 -11.16
C ASP A 61 8.36 -4.50 -10.91
N GLY A 62 7.85 -3.27 -11.01
CA GLY A 62 6.43 -2.96 -10.76
C GLY A 62 6.09 -2.76 -9.28
N GLU A 63 7.08 -2.73 -8.40
CA GLU A 63 6.96 -2.42 -6.98
C GLU A 63 7.57 -1.04 -6.66
N ALA A 64 6.87 -0.20 -5.88
CA ALA A 64 7.42 1.02 -5.28
C ALA A 64 7.32 0.94 -3.75
N LEU A 65 8.47 0.90 -3.09
CA LEU A 65 8.61 0.88 -1.64
C LEU A 65 8.68 2.30 -1.08
N MET A 66 7.90 2.57 -0.06
CA MET A 66 7.84 3.83 0.68
C MET A 66 8.17 3.58 2.15
N LYS A 67 8.96 4.48 2.73
CA LYS A 67 9.21 4.48 4.17
C LYS A 67 8.15 5.33 4.88
N VAL A 68 7.43 4.71 5.80
CA VAL A 68 6.38 5.35 6.60
C VAL A 68 6.91 5.53 8.02
N ASP A 69 7.55 6.68 8.30
CA ASP A 69 7.98 6.98 9.66
C ASP A 69 6.82 7.63 10.42
N THR A 70 6.26 6.94 11.41
CA THR A 70 5.14 7.46 12.20
C THR A 70 5.27 6.99 13.64
N ALA A 71 5.29 7.94 14.58
CA ALA A 71 5.25 7.68 16.02
C ALA A 71 6.29 6.65 16.53
N GLY A 72 7.48 6.61 15.91
CA GLY A 72 8.55 5.67 16.25
C GLY A 72 8.29 4.23 15.81
N LEU A 73 7.36 4.02 14.87
CA LEU A 73 7.16 2.75 14.17
C LEU A 73 8.12 2.69 12.99
N ASP A 74 8.78 1.54 12.83
CA ASP A 74 9.46 1.19 11.58
C ASP A 74 8.41 0.58 10.66
N ALA A 75 7.69 1.45 9.94
CA ALA A 75 6.65 1.04 9.01
C ALA A 75 7.09 1.28 7.57
N TRP A 76 6.77 0.31 6.73
CA TRP A 76 7.06 0.31 5.31
C TRP A 76 5.79 -0.03 4.57
N ALA A 77 5.55 0.69 3.49
CA ALA A 77 4.43 0.45 2.59
C ALA A 77 4.97 0.24 1.20
N SER A 78 4.32 -0.60 0.41
CA SER A 78 4.74 -0.89 -0.94
C SER A 78 3.54 -1.00 -1.86
N ILE A 79 3.64 -0.38 -3.03
CA ILE A 79 2.68 -0.55 -4.11
C ILE A 79 3.25 -1.53 -5.10
N VAL A 80 2.57 -2.66 -5.28
CA VAL A 80 2.91 -3.66 -6.28
C VAL A 80 1.85 -3.63 -7.37
N ILE A 81 2.28 -3.46 -8.60
CA ILE A 81 1.42 -3.51 -9.78
C ILE A 81 1.74 -4.78 -10.57
N ASP A 82 0.72 -5.60 -10.78
CA ASP A 82 0.76 -6.71 -11.72
C ASP A 82 -0.07 -6.38 -12.98
N GLU A 83 -0.25 -7.37 -13.86
CA GLU A 83 -1.00 -7.21 -15.10
C GLU A 83 -2.46 -6.79 -14.91
N LYS A 84 -3.08 -7.13 -13.78
CA LYS A 84 -4.52 -6.98 -13.53
C LYS A 84 -4.83 -6.22 -12.25
N HIS A 85 -3.92 -6.12 -11.30
CA HIS A 85 -4.17 -5.57 -9.98
C HIS A 85 -3.10 -4.59 -9.54
N VAL A 86 -3.54 -3.65 -8.73
CA VAL A 86 -2.69 -2.87 -7.83
C VAL A 86 -2.87 -3.42 -6.43
N THR A 87 -1.76 -3.64 -5.73
CA THR A 87 -1.74 -4.16 -4.38
C THR A 87 -0.96 -3.23 -3.47
N LEU A 88 -1.63 -2.72 -2.42
CA LEU A 88 -0.97 -2.03 -1.33
C LEU A 88 -0.55 -3.06 -0.28
N CYS A 89 0.75 -3.17 -0.02
CA CYS A 89 1.32 -3.97 1.05
C CYS A 89 1.80 -3.05 2.18
N SER A 90 1.62 -3.44 3.44
CA SER A 90 2.19 -2.74 4.59
C SER A 90 2.89 -3.73 5.51
N SER A 91 4.08 -3.38 6.00
CA SER A 91 4.83 -4.12 7.01
C SER A 91 5.23 -3.17 8.12
N VAL A 92 4.95 -3.56 9.36
CA VAL A 92 5.21 -2.72 10.54
C VAL A 92 5.98 -3.51 11.58
N LYS A 93 6.98 -2.85 12.16
CA LYS A 93 7.68 -3.33 13.35
C LYS A 93 7.67 -2.26 14.43
N ALA A 94 7.15 -2.62 15.59
CA ALA A 94 7.06 -1.75 16.75
C ALA A 94 8.24 -2.02 17.68
N THR A 95 9.25 -1.15 17.64
CA THR A 95 10.50 -1.32 18.40
C THR A 95 10.36 -0.91 19.87
N ALA A 96 9.54 0.11 20.16
CA ALA A 96 9.33 0.63 21.51
C ALA A 96 8.01 0.17 22.14
N LEU A 97 7.97 0.04 23.48
CA LEU A 97 6.79 -0.38 24.24
C LEU A 97 5.58 0.53 24.00
N ARG A 98 5.81 1.85 23.90
CA ARG A 98 4.78 2.85 23.57
C ARG A 98 4.25 2.65 22.15
N SER A 99 5.14 2.40 21.19
CA SER A 99 4.78 2.13 19.80
C SER A 99 4.00 0.82 19.66
N LYS A 100 4.26 -0.20 20.50
CA LYS A 100 3.46 -1.43 20.58
C LYS A 100 2.03 -1.17 21.07
N LEU A 101 1.87 -0.33 22.09
CA LEU A 101 0.55 0.04 22.61
C LEU A 101 -0.25 0.86 21.58
N TYR A 102 0.38 1.85 20.97
CA TYR A 102 -0.19 2.64 19.87
C TYR A 102 -0.58 1.76 18.68
N TRP A 103 0.31 0.87 18.25
CA TRP A 103 0.04 -0.07 17.18
C TRP A 103 -1.11 -1.04 17.51
N GLY A 104 -1.25 -1.43 18.78
CA GLY A 104 -2.37 -2.25 19.25
C GLY A 104 -3.75 -1.65 18.94
N VAL A 105 -3.85 -0.32 18.93
CA VAL A 105 -5.06 0.42 18.52
C VAL A 105 -5.09 0.62 17.00
N VAL A 106 -3.99 1.11 16.41
CA VAL A 106 -3.94 1.42 14.97
C VAL A 106 -4.18 0.19 14.10
N LYS A 107 -3.69 -0.99 14.48
CA LYS A 107 -3.90 -2.23 13.71
C LYS A 107 -5.37 -2.56 13.46
N TRP A 108 -6.28 -2.11 14.33
CA TRP A 108 -7.71 -2.31 14.15
C TRP A 108 -8.32 -1.35 13.12
N PHE A 109 -7.80 -0.13 13.05
CA PHE A 109 -8.26 0.90 12.13
C PHE A 109 -7.54 0.85 10.78
N HIS A 110 -6.32 0.32 10.75
CA HIS A 110 -5.47 0.26 9.56
C HIS A 110 -6.14 -0.45 8.37
N PRO A 111 -6.82 -1.61 8.53
CA PRO A 111 -7.59 -2.22 7.44
C PRO A 111 -8.64 -1.29 6.85
N PHE A 112 -9.35 -0.53 7.68
CA PHE A 112 -10.36 0.41 7.20
C PHE A 112 -9.73 1.60 6.47
N MET A 113 -8.64 2.15 7.03
CA MET A 113 -7.91 3.27 6.46
C MET A 113 -7.27 2.89 5.12
N ALA A 114 -6.53 1.78 5.06
CA ALA A 114 -5.88 1.28 3.86
C ALA A 114 -6.88 1.04 2.72
N ARG A 115 -8.01 0.38 3.01
CA ARG A 115 -9.08 0.16 2.03
C ARG A 115 -9.71 1.47 1.55
N THR A 116 -9.93 2.42 2.45
CA THR A 116 -10.49 3.73 2.10
C THR A 116 -9.54 4.54 1.23
N MET A 117 -8.26 4.61 1.59
CA MET A 117 -7.21 5.27 0.82
C MET A 117 -7.08 4.65 -0.57
N MET A 118 -7.01 3.31 -0.66
CA MET A 118 -6.90 2.62 -1.94
C MET A 118 -8.11 2.87 -2.84
N THR A 119 -9.34 2.84 -2.28
CA THR A 119 -10.55 3.16 -3.04
C THR A 119 -10.55 4.60 -3.55
N ARG A 120 -10.08 5.56 -2.75
CA ARG A 120 -10.01 6.98 -3.13
C ARG A 120 -9.00 7.19 -4.25
N THR A 121 -7.78 6.67 -4.12
CA THR A 121 -6.74 6.78 -5.13
C THR A 121 -7.13 6.09 -6.43
N HIS A 122 -7.68 4.87 -6.34
CA HIS A 122 -8.19 4.14 -7.50
C HIS A 122 -9.25 4.96 -8.25
N ARG A 123 -10.23 5.53 -7.55
CA ARG A 123 -11.26 6.38 -8.18
C ARG A 123 -10.68 7.65 -8.81
N ARG A 124 -9.70 8.29 -8.16
CA ARG A 124 -9.03 9.48 -8.70
C ARG A 124 -8.28 9.15 -9.99
N LEU A 125 -7.50 8.07 -9.99
CA LEU A 125 -6.74 7.64 -11.17
C LEU A 125 -7.64 7.10 -12.28
N ALA A 126 -8.75 6.44 -11.94
CA ALA A 126 -9.76 6.00 -12.91
C ALA A 126 -10.30 7.19 -13.70
N ARG A 127 -10.74 8.24 -12.98
CA ARG A 127 -11.29 9.45 -13.59
C ARG A 127 -10.27 10.18 -14.44
N ALA A 128 -9.02 10.25 -13.98
CA ALA A 128 -7.95 10.87 -14.74
C ALA A 128 -7.67 10.11 -16.05
N ALA A 129 -7.67 8.77 -16.01
CA ALA A 129 -7.52 7.94 -17.20
C ALA A 129 -8.70 8.09 -18.18
N GLU A 130 -9.93 8.17 -17.68
CA GLU A 130 -11.14 8.38 -18.49
C GLU A 130 -11.19 9.79 -19.11
N SER A 131 -10.61 10.81 -18.46
CA SER A 131 -10.63 12.20 -18.95
C SER A 131 -9.46 12.54 -19.89
N GLY A 132 -8.44 11.69 -19.93
CA GLY A 132 -7.28 11.82 -20.82
C GLY A 132 -7.33 10.94 -22.08
N ALA A 133 -8.41 10.17 -22.24
CA ALA A 133 -8.72 9.36 -23.42
C ALA A 133 -9.68 10.10 -24.36
#